data_AF-A0A7X7L8I1-F1
#
_entry.id   AF-A0A7X7L8I1-F1
#
_cell.length_a   1.000
_cell.length_b   1.000
_cell.length_c   1.000
_cell.angle_alpha   90.00
_cell.angle_beta   90.00
_cell.angle_gamma   90.00
#
_symmetry.space_group_name_H-M   'P 1'
#
loop_
_entity.id
_entity.type
_entity.pdbx_description
1 polymer ?
#
loop_
_entity_poly.entity_id
_entity_poly.type
_entity_poly.pdbx_seq_one_letter_code
_entity_poly.pdbx_strand_id
1 'polypeptide(L)'
;MKDNGQNLYVGIDIGGTKILAALVKGNGGVIATKRCPTPRSGTGRSIITAATTLAGGLLSGQKLSWRDVTAAGVAVPGVPHPSSGRVVFSPNTNLVGVEVVPLLEKSFGVPVAIGNDVNLGTMGEYWQGAGRGARSVVGMFVGTGIGGGIIIDGKLVTGCREAAAEVGHIIIQIGGPQCGCGNHGCLEALASRTAIERDIRQAVKLGAKTALTAIVGKKLAVIKSSALKQALRQNDKLVTSILRRASEVLGYACLTIRHLLDPEVIVIGGGVVEACGDFMMPVIERIAMHHSVQGIGHAGRIMRSKLGDDAVVLGAVALAIRKVRGDKDQRADSRAHEVALRPDGSVVVGGQAVTGDVFIRPNGKAKPRRKPTGKIGLKEAVKMTKGHPQAIVIAADKPGSIVFTDAARAILRERGVNVSVLPVARAVEAYNAETRRRALLIHRART
;
A
#
# COMPACT_ATOMS: atom_id res chain seq x y z
N MET A 1 -11.65 -14.86 -10.66
CA MET A 1 -13.11 -14.65 -10.65
C MET A 1 -13.39 -13.18 -10.37
N LYS A 2 -14.47 -12.59 -10.91
CA LYS A 2 -14.93 -11.27 -10.46
C LYS A 2 -15.46 -11.44 -9.03
N ASP A 3 -14.99 -10.63 -8.11
CA ASP A 3 -15.40 -10.65 -6.71
C ASP A 3 -16.69 -9.83 -6.59
N ASN A 4 -17.82 -10.52 -6.44
CA ASN A 4 -19.14 -9.89 -6.33
C ASN A 4 -19.40 -9.30 -4.92
N GLY A 5 -18.36 -9.10 -4.10
CA GLY A 5 -18.47 -8.57 -2.73
C GLY A 5 -19.02 -9.58 -1.70
N GLN A 6 -19.31 -10.81 -2.13
CA GLN A 6 -19.75 -11.91 -1.27
C GLN A 6 -18.60 -12.82 -0.81
N ASN A 7 -17.42 -12.73 -1.43
CA ASN A 7 -16.28 -13.52 -1.01
C ASN A 7 -15.80 -13.08 0.38
N LEU A 8 -15.45 -14.05 1.20
CA LEU A 8 -14.92 -13.83 2.54
C LEU A 8 -13.41 -14.07 2.57
N TYR A 9 -12.73 -13.25 3.36
CA TYR A 9 -11.30 -13.27 3.55
C TYR A 9 -10.97 -13.15 5.03
N VAL A 10 -9.85 -13.73 5.45
CA VAL A 10 -9.34 -13.58 6.81
C VAL A 10 -8.02 -12.82 6.78
N GLY A 11 -7.94 -11.70 7.50
CA GLY A 11 -6.69 -10.98 7.76
C GLY A 11 -6.17 -11.33 9.14
N ILE A 12 -4.88 -11.62 9.27
CA ILE A 12 -4.21 -11.92 10.53
C ILE A 12 -3.03 -10.96 10.68
N ASP A 13 -2.93 -10.29 11.82
CA ASP A 13 -1.78 -9.47 12.21
C ASP A 13 -1.11 -10.12 13.42
N ILE A 14 0.10 -10.65 13.21
CA ILE A 14 0.91 -11.30 14.24
C ILE A 14 1.92 -10.29 14.78
N GLY A 15 1.50 -9.43 15.72
CA GLY A 15 2.41 -8.49 16.39
C GLY A 15 3.25 -9.12 17.50
N GLY A 16 4.22 -8.38 18.03
CA GLY A 16 5.07 -8.84 19.15
C GLY A 16 4.37 -8.93 20.52
N THR A 17 3.14 -8.43 20.64
CA THR A 17 2.39 -8.43 21.91
C THR A 17 0.98 -8.98 21.78
N LYS A 18 0.33 -8.77 20.64
CA LYS A 18 -1.01 -9.23 20.33
C LYS A 18 -1.04 -9.84 18.93
N ILE A 19 -1.90 -10.84 18.75
CA ILE A 19 -2.34 -11.33 17.45
C ILE A 19 -3.77 -10.83 17.26
N LEU A 20 -4.08 -10.22 16.11
CA LEU A 20 -5.41 -9.79 15.71
C LEU A 20 -5.83 -10.57 14.47
N ALA A 21 -7.06 -11.07 14.45
CA ALA A 21 -7.67 -11.67 13.27
C ALA A 21 -8.97 -10.95 12.93
N ALA A 22 -9.24 -10.75 11.64
CA ALA A 22 -10.45 -10.12 11.14
C ALA A 22 -11.04 -10.93 9.98
N LEU A 23 -12.36 -11.12 10.02
CA LEU A 23 -13.15 -11.68 8.93
C LEU A 23 -13.71 -10.50 8.12
N VAL A 24 -13.41 -10.48 6.83
CA VAL A 24 -13.64 -9.31 5.97
C VAL A 24 -14.26 -9.74 4.64
N LYS A 25 -15.22 -8.95 4.13
CA LYS A 25 -15.80 -9.12 2.80
C LYS A 25 -14.84 -8.61 1.71
N GLY A 26 -14.99 -9.09 0.47
CA GLY A 26 -14.19 -8.62 -0.67
C GLY A 26 -14.27 -7.12 -0.98
N ASN A 27 -15.28 -6.41 -0.45
CA ASN A 27 -15.41 -4.95 -0.53
C ASN A 27 -14.70 -4.19 0.62
N GLY A 28 -14.08 -4.89 1.57
CA GLY A 28 -13.40 -4.34 2.74
C GLY A 28 -14.26 -4.21 4.01
N GLY A 29 -15.54 -4.59 3.97
CA GLY A 29 -16.40 -4.57 5.14
C GLY A 29 -15.96 -5.61 6.17
N VAL A 30 -15.55 -5.16 7.36
CA VAL A 30 -15.20 -6.02 8.51
C VAL A 30 -16.48 -6.60 9.11
N ILE A 31 -16.55 -7.92 9.23
CA ILE A 31 -17.67 -8.66 9.83
C ILE A 31 -17.44 -8.87 11.32
N ALA A 32 -16.25 -9.35 11.67
CA ALA A 32 -15.89 -9.68 13.04
C ALA A 32 -14.37 -9.60 13.22
N THR A 33 -13.94 -9.27 14.43
CA THR A 33 -12.53 -9.29 14.83
C THR A 33 -12.35 -10.06 16.13
N LYS A 34 -11.18 -10.66 16.31
CA LYS A 34 -10.79 -11.33 17.56
C LYS A 34 -9.30 -11.11 17.80
N ARG A 35 -8.91 -10.99 19.07
CA ARG A 35 -7.51 -10.82 19.46
C ARG A 35 -7.11 -11.75 20.59
N CYS A 36 -5.84 -12.12 20.63
CA CYS A 36 -5.21 -12.79 21.76
C CYS A 36 -3.79 -12.24 21.99
N PRO A 37 -3.19 -12.45 23.17
CA PRO A 37 -1.78 -12.16 23.39
C PRO A 37 -0.89 -13.03 22.49
N THR A 38 0.22 -12.47 21.99
CA THR A 38 1.24 -13.26 21.30
C THR A 38 2.02 -14.08 22.33
N PRO A 39 2.13 -15.42 22.14
CA PRO A 39 2.92 -16.27 23.04
C PRO A 39 4.37 -15.76 23.13
N ARG A 40 4.83 -15.50 24.37
CA ARG A 40 6.20 -15.03 24.65
C ARG A 40 7.18 -16.16 24.94
N SER A 41 6.68 -17.25 25.50
CA SER A 41 7.42 -18.50 25.70
C SER A 41 7.12 -19.49 24.58
N GLY A 42 8.11 -20.28 24.20
CA GLY A 42 7.99 -21.33 23.18
C GLY A 42 8.54 -20.95 21.80
N THR A 43 8.36 -21.86 20.84
CA THR A 43 8.86 -21.72 19.46
C THR A 43 7.91 -20.88 18.60
N GLY A 44 8.37 -20.43 17.43
CA GLY A 44 7.50 -19.76 16.46
C GLY A 44 6.28 -20.58 16.02
N ARG A 45 6.33 -21.92 16.11
CA ARG A 45 5.14 -22.77 15.90
C ARG A 45 4.03 -22.49 16.91
N SER A 46 4.36 -22.13 18.14
CA SER A 46 3.38 -21.78 19.18
C SER A 46 2.59 -20.52 18.79
N ILE A 47 3.25 -19.56 18.14
CA ILE A 47 2.62 -18.36 17.59
C ILE A 47 1.67 -18.73 16.44
N ILE A 48 2.09 -19.65 15.57
CA ILE A 48 1.25 -20.15 14.48
C ILE A 48 0.02 -20.89 15.01
N THR A 49 0.17 -21.76 16.02
CA THR A 49 -0.96 -22.42 16.68
C THR A 49 -1.93 -21.41 17.30
N ALA A 50 -1.42 -20.36 17.94
CA ALA A 50 -2.24 -19.30 18.50
C ALA A 50 -3.02 -18.54 17.41
N ALA A 51 -2.37 -18.19 16.30
CA ALA A 51 -3.01 -17.55 15.15
C ALA A 51 -4.09 -18.44 14.51
N THR A 52 -3.80 -19.73 14.31
CA THR A 52 -4.76 -20.70 13.78
C THR A 52 -5.98 -20.88 14.70
N THR A 53 -5.74 -21.01 16.00
CA THR A 53 -6.81 -21.13 17.00
C THR A 53 -7.68 -19.87 17.05
N LEU A 54 -7.05 -18.69 17.00
CA LEU A 54 -7.74 -17.41 16.99
C LEU A 54 -8.65 -17.27 15.75
N ALA A 55 -8.11 -17.54 14.57
CA ALA A 55 -8.83 -17.43 13.30
C ALA A 55 -9.94 -18.49 13.18
N GLY A 56 -9.69 -19.73 13.60
CA GLY A 56 -10.73 -20.76 13.66
C GLY A 56 -11.86 -20.39 14.61
N GLY A 57 -11.54 -19.90 15.81
CA GLY A 57 -12.53 -19.43 16.77
C GLY A 57 -13.29 -18.17 16.34
N LEU A 58 -12.71 -17.34 15.46
CA LEU A 58 -13.38 -16.20 14.83
C LEU A 58 -14.45 -16.68 13.83
N LEU A 59 -14.11 -17.66 12.97
CA LEU A 59 -15.05 -18.24 12.00
C LEU A 59 -16.19 -18.99 12.68
N SER A 60 -15.88 -19.85 13.66
CA SER A 60 -16.90 -20.61 14.39
C SER A 60 -17.90 -19.69 15.10
N GLY A 61 -17.45 -18.55 15.64
CA GLY A 61 -18.32 -17.54 16.25
C GLY A 61 -19.30 -16.89 15.27
N GLN A 62 -19.04 -16.99 13.96
CA GLN A 62 -19.92 -16.53 12.87
C GLN A 62 -20.65 -17.69 12.18
N LYS A 63 -20.57 -18.92 12.73
CA LYS A 63 -21.10 -20.15 12.12
C LYS A 63 -20.53 -20.43 10.71
N LEU A 64 -19.26 -20.06 10.51
CA LEU A 64 -18.52 -20.26 9.26
C LEU A 64 -17.35 -21.22 9.48
N SER A 65 -16.84 -21.74 8.38
CA SER A 65 -15.65 -22.58 8.31
C SER A 65 -14.65 -22.03 7.30
N TRP A 66 -13.45 -22.61 7.23
CA TRP A 66 -12.48 -22.25 6.21
C TRP A 66 -12.93 -22.55 4.77
N ARG A 67 -13.93 -23.44 4.57
CA ARG A 67 -14.51 -23.70 3.25
C ARG A 67 -15.28 -22.50 2.69
N ASP A 68 -15.73 -21.60 3.57
CA ASP A 68 -16.44 -20.38 3.23
C ASP A 68 -15.48 -19.21 2.94
N VAL A 69 -14.19 -19.38 3.23
CA VAL A 69 -13.14 -18.37 3.06
C VAL A 69 -12.42 -18.60 1.74
N THR A 70 -12.26 -17.53 0.96
CA THR A 70 -11.57 -17.57 -0.34
C THR A 70 -10.06 -17.61 -0.19
N ALA A 71 -9.51 -16.82 0.73
CA ALA A 71 -8.08 -16.77 1.05
C ALA A 71 -7.84 -16.05 2.38
N ALA A 72 -6.64 -16.22 2.93
CA ALA A 72 -6.19 -15.43 4.08
C ALA A 72 -4.94 -14.61 3.75
N GLY A 73 -4.75 -13.53 4.50
CA GLY A 73 -3.53 -12.75 4.53
C GLY A 73 -2.96 -12.74 5.94
N VAL A 74 -1.64 -12.79 6.06
CA VAL A 74 -0.94 -12.69 7.34
C VAL A 74 0.12 -11.59 7.28
N ALA A 75 0.07 -10.69 8.25
CA ALA A 75 1.09 -9.71 8.55
C ALA A 75 2.02 -10.23 9.64
N VAL A 76 3.31 -10.02 9.45
CA VAL A 76 4.36 -10.34 10.43
C VAL A 76 5.32 -9.16 10.58
N PRO A 77 5.90 -8.95 11.77
CA PRO A 77 6.98 -8.01 11.96
C PRO A 77 8.24 -8.48 11.22
N GLY A 78 9.02 -7.52 10.75
CA GLY A 78 10.27 -7.76 10.04
C GLY A 78 10.07 -8.16 8.57
N VAL A 79 10.96 -9.02 8.06
CA VAL A 79 11.10 -9.30 6.63
C VAL A 79 10.64 -10.73 6.32
N PRO A 80 9.44 -10.91 5.76
CA PRO A 80 9.04 -12.20 5.18
C PRO A 80 9.60 -12.35 3.76
N HIS A 81 9.80 -13.60 3.33
CA HIS A 81 10.09 -13.95 1.95
C HIS A 81 8.76 -14.31 1.25
N PRO A 82 8.20 -13.46 0.37
CA PRO A 82 6.82 -13.63 -0.09
C PRO A 82 6.55 -14.93 -0.86
N SER A 83 7.54 -15.44 -1.61
CA SER A 83 7.35 -16.66 -2.42
C SER A 83 7.43 -17.97 -1.62
N SER A 84 8.35 -18.11 -0.67
CA SER A 84 8.46 -19.29 0.20
C SER A 84 7.55 -19.21 1.42
N GLY A 85 7.15 -17.99 1.80
CA GLY A 85 6.36 -17.75 2.99
C GLY A 85 7.11 -17.88 4.30
N ARG A 86 8.45 -17.91 4.24
CA ARG A 86 9.35 -17.98 5.39
C ARG A 86 9.65 -16.59 5.94
N VAL A 87 9.74 -16.45 7.26
CA VAL A 87 10.21 -15.21 7.90
C VAL A 87 11.74 -15.21 7.95
N VAL A 88 12.37 -14.25 7.28
CA VAL A 88 13.83 -14.09 7.23
C VAL A 88 14.32 -13.40 8.49
N PHE A 89 13.60 -12.35 8.90
CA PHE A 89 13.92 -11.58 10.09
C PHE A 89 12.62 -11.15 10.77
N SER A 90 12.63 -11.09 12.11
CA SER A 90 11.52 -10.56 12.88
C SER A 90 12.03 -9.89 14.16
N PRO A 91 11.76 -8.58 14.36
CA PRO A 91 12.06 -7.93 15.61
C PRO A 91 11.08 -8.40 16.68
N ASN A 92 11.62 -8.90 17.80
CA ASN A 92 10.86 -9.22 19.01
C ASN A 92 9.81 -10.36 18.88
N THR A 93 9.93 -11.27 17.90
CA THR A 93 9.15 -12.52 17.87
C THR A 93 10.01 -13.72 17.46
N ASN A 94 9.59 -14.92 17.89
CA ASN A 94 10.31 -16.18 17.60
C ASN A 94 9.95 -16.76 16.22
N LEU A 95 9.61 -15.91 15.24
CA LEU A 95 9.20 -16.32 13.90
C LEU A 95 10.37 -16.52 12.92
N VAL A 96 11.59 -16.08 13.26
CA VAL A 96 12.76 -16.23 12.37
C VAL A 96 12.92 -17.69 11.94
N GLY A 97 13.00 -17.92 10.63
CA GLY A 97 13.14 -19.25 10.05
C GLY A 97 11.83 -20.01 9.85
N VAL A 98 10.71 -19.54 10.40
CA VAL A 98 9.42 -20.25 10.33
C VAL A 98 8.79 -20.09 8.95
N GLU A 99 8.38 -21.22 8.36
CA GLU A 99 7.60 -21.30 7.12
C GLU A 99 6.11 -21.05 7.41
N VAL A 100 5.77 -19.78 7.65
CA VAL A 100 4.44 -19.36 8.09
C VAL A 100 3.36 -19.73 7.08
N VAL A 101 3.56 -19.44 5.79
CA VAL A 101 2.54 -19.71 4.76
C VAL A 101 2.25 -21.21 4.64
N PRO A 102 3.23 -22.13 4.46
CA PRO A 102 2.93 -23.56 4.41
C PRO A 102 2.19 -24.09 5.64
N LEU A 103 2.56 -23.64 6.85
CA LEU A 103 1.91 -24.07 8.08
C LEU A 103 0.45 -23.58 8.18
N LEU A 104 0.18 -22.33 7.77
CA LEU A 104 -1.16 -21.78 7.77
C LEU A 104 -2.01 -22.37 6.62
N GLU A 105 -1.47 -22.51 5.41
CA GLU A 105 -2.18 -23.16 4.29
C GLU A 105 -2.57 -24.60 4.63
N LYS A 106 -1.68 -25.37 5.28
CA LYS A 106 -2.00 -26.71 5.79
C LYS A 106 -3.13 -26.70 6.82
N SER A 107 -3.18 -25.68 7.68
CA SER A 107 -4.18 -25.57 8.74
C SER A 107 -5.53 -25.07 8.23
N PHE A 108 -5.52 -24.17 7.24
CA PHE A 108 -6.70 -23.47 6.75
C PHE A 108 -7.31 -24.15 5.53
N GLY A 109 -6.51 -24.83 4.70
CA GLY A 109 -6.97 -25.39 3.42
C GLY A 109 -7.30 -24.33 2.36
N VAL A 110 -6.85 -23.09 2.55
CA VAL A 110 -7.04 -21.98 1.60
C VAL A 110 -5.70 -21.28 1.32
N PRO A 111 -5.54 -20.57 0.19
CA PRO A 111 -4.32 -19.83 -0.11
C PRO A 111 -4.02 -18.76 0.95
N VAL A 112 -2.75 -18.64 1.35
CA VAL A 112 -2.32 -17.62 2.32
C VAL A 112 -1.27 -16.69 1.70
N ALA A 113 -1.46 -15.38 1.82
CA ALA A 113 -0.45 -14.39 1.45
C ALA A 113 0.23 -13.84 2.71
N ILE A 114 1.53 -13.56 2.63
CA ILE A 114 2.30 -12.98 3.74
C ILE A 114 2.89 -11.62 3.36
N GLY A 115 2.93 -10.70 4.30
CA GLY A 115 3.62 -9.41 4.13
C GLY A 115 4.13 -8.85 5.45
N ASN A 116 5.02 -7.86 5.34
CA ASN A 116 5.44 -7.07 6.50
C ASN A 116 4.24 -6.28 7.05
N ASP A 117 4.12 -6.21 8.37
CA ASP A 117 3.04 -5.52 9.08
C ASP A 117 2.82 -4.06 8.66
N VAL A 118 3.88 -3.26 8.57
CA VAL A 118 3.76 -1.83 8.22
C VAL A 118 3.47 -1.62 6.74
N ASN A 119 4.05 -2.44 5.87
CA ASN A 119 3.70 -2.50 4.46
C ASN A 119 2.21 -2.83 4.27
N LEU A 120 1.70 -3.79 5.03
CA LEU A 120 0.28 -4.15 5.00
C LEU A 120 -0.59 -3.07 5.65
N GLY A 121 -0.17 -2.43 6.73
CA GLY A 121 -0.85 -1.25 7.28
C GLY A 121 -1.02 -0.14 6.23
N THR A 122 0.04 0.13 5.46
CA THR A 122 0.01 1.08 4.33
C THR A 122 -0.96 0.61 3.24
N MET A 123 -0.97 -0.68 2.91
CA MET A 123 -1.89 -1.25 1.93
C MET A 123 -3.34 -1.19 2.38
N GLY A 124 -3.62 -1.36 3.67
CA GLY A 124 -4.94 -1.14 4.24
C GLY A 124 -5.40 0.31 4.05
N GLU A 125 -4.56 1.27 4.42
CA GLU A 125 -4.86 2.70 4.26
C GLU A 125 -5.04 3.12 2.80
N TYR A 126 -4.27 2.52 1.87
CA TYR A 126 -4.45 2.68 0.43
C TYR A 126 -5.78 2.10 -0.06
N TRP A 127 -6.19 0.95 0.47
CA TRP A 127 -7.39 0.26 0.00
C TRP A 127 -8.69 0.86 0.57
N GLN A 128 -8.76 1.05 1.88
CA GLN A 128 -9.98 1.43 2.59
C GLN A 128 -9.85 2.72 3.43
N GLY A 129 -8.64 3.26 3.57
CA GLY A 129 -8.35 4.36 4.50
C GLY A 129 -8.06 5.69 3.83
N ALA A 130 -7.12 6.43 4.43
CA ALA A 130 -6.76 7.79 4.07
C ALA A 130 -6.09 7.91 2.69
N GLY A 131 -5.49 6.82 2.19
CA GLY A 131 -4.83 6.76 0.89
C GLY A 131 -5.76 6.38 -0.26
N ARG A 132 -7.04 6.11 -0.01
CA ARG A 132 -7.98 5.62 -1.03
C ARG A 132 -8.12 6.61 -2.20
N GLY A 133 -7.96 6.09 -3.41
CA GLY A 133 -8.06 6.84 -4.66
C GLY A 133 -6.78 7.57 -5.09
N ALA A 134 -5.74 7.56 -4.25
CA ALA A 134 -4.43 8.07 -4.63
C ALA A 134 -3.67 7.06 -5.50
N ARG A 135 -2.78 7.52 -6.38
CA ARG A 135 -1.86 6.68 -7.16
C ARG A 135 -0.58 6.36 -6.39
N SER A 136 -0.12 7.28 -5.56
CA SER A 136 1.06 7.10 -4.72
C SER A 136 0.75 7.43 -3.26
N VAL A 137 1.09 6.49 -2.36
CA VAL A 137 0.86 6.60 -0.93
C VAL A 137 2.12 6.19 -0.17
N VAL A 138 2.56 7.04 0.75
CA VAL A 138 3.58 6.67 1.74
C VAL A 138 2.92 6.57 3.11
N GLY A 139 2.98 5.40 3.74
CA GLY A 139 2.58 5.22 5.13
C GLY A 139 3.76 5.47 6.06
N MET A 140 3.53 6.15 7.18
CA MET A 140 4.48 6.31 8.27
C MET A 140 3.76 6.09 9.61
N PHE A 141 4.09 5.00 10.30
CA PHE A 141 3.37 4.55 11.49
C PHE A 141 4.25 4.69 12.73
N VAL A 142 3.86 5.61 13.62
CA VAL A 142 4.58 5.98 14.84
C VAL A 142 4.01 5.19 16.03
N GLY A 143 4.73 4.15 16.43
CA GLY A 143 4.41 3.27 17.54
C GLY A 143 5.59 3.14 18.50
N THR A 144 5.85 1.92 18.99
CA THR A 144 7.09 1.61 19.74
C THR A 144 8.33 2.06 18.96
N GLY A 145 8.35 1.77 17.66
CA GLY A 145 9.30 2.29 16.68
C GLY A 145 8.61 3.15 15.62
N ILE A 146 9.28 3.40 14.51
CA ILE A 146 8.69 4.05 13.33
C ILE A 146 8.91 3.14 12.12
N GLY A 147 7.82 2.67 11.53
CA GLY A 147 7.86 1.93 10.26
C GLY A 147 7.26 2.74 9.12
N GLY A 148 7.55 2.32 7.89
CA GLY A 148 6.93 2.87 6.71
C GLY A 148 6.56 1.82 5.67
N GLY A 149 5.76 2.27 4.69
CA GLY A 149 5.43 1.50 3.50
C GLY A 149 5.19 2.46 2.35
N ILE A 150 5.48 2.03 1.12
CA ILE A 150 5.32 2.86 -0.07
C ILE A 150 4.48 2.09 -1.09
N ILE A 151 3.47 2.74 -1.63
CA ILE A 151 2.64 2.25 -2.73
C ILE A 151 2.74 3.22 -3.88
N ILE A 152 3.02 2.72 -5.08
CA ILE A 152 3.05 3.50 -6.34
C ILE A 152 2.27 2.70 -7.39
N ASP A 153 1.32 3.35 -8.05
CA ASP A 153 0.41 2.76 -9.04
C ASP A 153 -0.27 1.49 -8.53
N GLY A 154 -0.65 1.53 -7.26
CA GLY A 154 -1.27 0.43 -6.54
C GLY A 154 -0.34 -0.74 -6.22
N LYS A 155 0.96 -0.66 -6.50
CA LYS A 155 1.95 -1.69 -6.14
C LYS A 155 2.72 -1.30 -4.91
N LEU A 156 2.90 -2.26 -4.01
CA LEU A 156 3.80 -2.08 -2.88
C LEU A 156 5.24 -2.06 -3.39
N VAL A 157 6.02 -1.07 -2.96
CA VAL A 157 7.46 -1.00 -3.24
C VAL A 157 8.17 -1.83 -2.18
N THR A 158 8.70 -2.99 -2.57
CA THR A 158 9.40 -3.90 -1.65
C THR A 158 10.93 -3.76 -1.72
N GLY A 159 11.46 -3.23 -2.82
CA GLY A 159 12.89 -3.08 -3.05
C GLY A 159 13.59 -4.41 -3.34
N CYS A 160 14.86 -4.35 -3.76
CA CYS A 160 15.60 -5.55 -4.20
C CYS A 160 15.86 -6.60 -3.11
N ARG A 161 15.72 -6.21 -1.83
CA ARG A 161 15.91 -7.08 -0.65
C ARG A 161 14.65 -7.22 0.20
N GLU A 162 13.48 -6.85 -0.33
CA GLU A 162 12.21 -6.85 0.42
C GLU A 162 12.22 -5.95 1.69
N ALA A 163 13.09 -4.93 1.69
CA ALA A 163 13.33 -4.02 2.82
C ALA A 163 13.28 -2.54 2.40
N ALA A 164 12.47 -2.20 1.39
CA ALA A 164 12.16 -0.81 1.08
C ALA A 164 11.27 -0.19 2.17
N ALA A 165 11.26 1.14 2.23
CA ALA A 165 10.42 1.93 3.14
C ALA A 165 10.77 1.82 4.64
N GLU A 166 12.03 1.51 4.97
CA GLU A 166 12.60 1.60 6.34
C GLU A 166 12.77 3.07 6.80
N VAL A 167 11.69 3.86 6.74
CA VAL A 167 11.71 5.32 6.96
C VAL A 167 12.14 5.68 8.38
N GLY A 168 11.88 4.82 9.37
CA GLY A 168 12.34 5.00 10.74
C GLY A 168 13.85 5.04 10.88
N HIS A 169 14.58 4.45 9.94
CA HIS A 169 16.04 4.35 9.97
C HIS A 169 16.76 5.40 9.12
N ILE A 170 16.02 6.30 8.46
CA ILE A 170 16.59 7.49 7.81
C ILE A 170 17.28 8.35 8.88
N ILE A 171 18.52 8.74 8.62
CA ILE A 171 19.30 9.62 9.51
C ILE A 171 18.79 11.06 9.33
N ILE A 172 18.16 11.60 10.37
CA ILE A 172 17.66 12.99 10.40
C ILE A 172 18.63 13.91 11.13
N GLN A 173 19.33 13.40 12.16
CA GLN A 173 20.25 14.19 12.98
C GLN A 173 21.63 13.54 13.03
N ILE A 174 22.61 14.06 12.30
CA ILE A 174 24.01 13.62 12.40
C ILE A 174 24.50 13.80 13.85
N GLY A 175 25.15 12.77 14.41
CA GLY A 175 25.55 12.75 15.82
C GLY A 175 24.39 12.67 16.81
N GLY A 176 23.18 12.34 16.33
CA GLY A 176 22.00 12.14 17.17
C GLY A 176 22.08 10.88 18.04
N PRO A 177 21.01 10.59 18.80
CA PRO A 177 20.98 9.44 19.70
C PRO A 177 21.10 8.11 18.95
N GLN A 178 21.66 7.10 19.62
CA GLN A 178 21.75 5.75 19.08
C GLN A 178 20.36 5.13 18.91
N CYS A 179 20.13 4.52 17.75
CA CYS A 179 18.93 3.77 17.39
C CYS A 179 19.09 2.28 17.73
N GLY A 180 17.98 1.56 17.89
CA GLY A 180 18.00 0.11 18.09
C GLY A 180 18.63 -0.67 16.94
N CYS A 181 18.73 -0.08 15.74
CA CYS A 181 19.41 -0.68 14.59
C CYS A 181 20.94 -0.51 14.61
N GLY A 182 21.51 0.20 15.59
CA GLY A 182 22.94 0.45 15.74
C GLY A 182 23.43 1.80 15.19
N ASN A 183 22.69 2.43 14.28
CA ASN A 183 23.00 3.76 13.73
C ASN A 183 22.71 4.88 14.74
N HIS A 184 23.18 6.10 14.44
CA HIS A 184 22.92 7.30 15.24
C HIS A 184 22.06 8.29 14.45
N GLY A 185 21.08 8.91 15.13
CA GLY A 185 20.28 9.98 14.54
C GLY A 185 19.13 9.55 13.65
N CYS A 186 18.74 8.27 13.69
CA CYS A 186 17.58 7.77 12.97
C CYS A 186 16.29 8.48 13.40
N LEU A 187 15.35 8.65 12.47
CA LEU A 187 14.00 9.18 12.73
C LEU A 187 13.34 8.48 13.94
N GLU A 188 13.42 7.15 14.00
CA GLU A 188 12.90 6.35 15.11
C GLU A 188 13.51 6.75 16.47
N ALA A 189 14.82 6.99 16.52
CA ALA A 189 15.54 7.36 17.74
C ALA A 189 15.21 8.79 18.23
N LEU A 190 14.52 9.57 17.40
CA LEU A 190 14.15 10.96 17.65
C LEU A 190 12.65 11.16 17.90
N ALA A 191 11.78 10.36 17.26
CA ALA A 191 10.33 10.63 17.24
C ALA A 191 9.43 9.42 17.52
N SER A 192 9.98 8.22 17.71
CA SER A 192 9.17 7.06 18.12
C SER A 192 8.62 7.23 19.54
N ARG A 193 7.65 6.38 19.94
CA ARG A 193 7.23 6.32 21.34
C ARG A 193 8.42 6.06 22.25
N THR A 194 9.31 5.14 21.90
CA THR A 194 10.50 4.83 22.73
C THR A 194 11.40 6.05 22.90
N ALA A 195 11.59 6.86 21.85
CA ALA A 195 12.33 8.12 21.93
C ALA A 195 11.64 9.15 22.83
N ILE A 196 10.32 9.33 22.68
CA ILE A 196 9.52 10.21 23.54
C ILE A 196 9.60 9.78 25.00
N GLU A 197 9.48 8.48 25.29
CA GLU A 197 9.59 7.93 26.65
C GLU A 197 10.97 8.17 27.26
N ARG A 198 12.04 7.95 26.48
CA ARG A 198 13.43 8.22 26.89
C ARG A 198 13.60 9.68 27.28
N ASP A 199 13.16 10.60 26.42
CA ASP A 199 13.37 12.03 26.61
C ASP A 199 12.59 12.56 27.83
N ILE A 200 11.36 12.06 28.05
CA ILE A 200 10.57 12.37 29.25
C ILE A 200 11.31 11.90 30.50
N ARG A 201 11.76 10.64 30.53
CA ARG A 201 12.47 10.09 31.71
C ARG A 201 13.76 10.83 32.00
N GLN A 202 14.52 11.18 30.96
CA GLN A 202 15.76 11.95 31.10
C GLN A 202 15.47 13.33 31.69
N ALA A 203 14.47 14.05 31.18
CA ALA A 203 14.10 15.36 31.70
C ALA A 203 13.62 15.29 33.16
N VAL A 204 12.83 14.27 33.52
CA VAL A 204 12.37 14.06 34.91
C VAL A 204 13.55 13.73 35.83
N LYS A 205 14.52 12.94 35.38
CA LYS A 205 15.76 12.67 36.13
C LYS A 205 16.57 13.95 36.40
N LEU A 206 16.49 14.93 35.49
CA LEU A 206 17.10 16.26 35.63
C LEU A 206 16.23 17.27 36.41
N GLY A 207 15.11 16.82 36.99
CA GLY A 207 14.26 17.65 37.86
C GLY A 207 13.03 18.27 37.19
N ALA A 208 12.76 17.97 35.92
CA ALA A 208 11.54 18.45 35.27
C ALA A 208 10.28 17.83 35.92
N LYS A 209 9.25 18.67 36.10
CA LYS A 209 7.94 18.23 36.63
C LYS A 209 7.04 17.77 35.49
N THR A 210 6.25 16.72 35.73
CA THR A 210 5.26 16.20 34.78
C THR A 210 4.09 15.57 35.52
N ALA A 211 2.89 15.76 34.97
CA ALA A 211 1.67 15.07 35.34
C ALA A 211 1.78 13.54 35.18
N LEU A 212 2.69 13.05 34.32
CA LEU A 212 2.89 11.61 34.11
C LEU A 212 3.27 10.88 35.39
N THR A 213 3.93 11.53 36.35
CA THR A 213 4.27 10.91 37.64
C THR A 213 3.02 10.50 38.44
N ALA A 214 1.91 11.23 38.29
CA ALA A 214 0.61 10.87 38.86
C ALA A 214 -0.15 9.85 38.00
N ILE A 215 0.00 9.92 36.66
CA ILE A 215 -0.74 9.07 35.72
C ILE A 215 -0.21 7.63 35.68
N VAL A 216 1.12 7.46 35.62
CA VAL A 216 1.77 6.14 35.46
C VAL A 216 2.67 5.76 36.65
N GLY A 217 2.71 6.59 37.69
CA GLY A 217 3.52 6.40 38.88
C GLY A 217 4.94 6.98 38.77
N LYS A 218 5.57 7.24 39.93
CA LYS A 218 6.87 7.93 40.03
C LYS A 218 8.01 7.30 39.23
N LYS A 219 8.00 5.98 39.04
CA LYS A 219 9.04 5.26 38.28
C LYS A 219 8.90 5.39 36.77
N LEU A 220 7.78 5.93 36.27
CA LEU A 220 7.47 6.11 34.85
C LEU A 220 7.74 4.84 34.01
N ALA A 221 7.49 3.65 34.57
CA ALA A 221 8.04 2.39 34.05
C ALA A 221 7.60 2.08 32.61
N VAL A 222 6.36 2.39 32.25
CA VAL A 222 5.82 2.27 30.88
C VAL A 222 4.90 3.47 30.62
N ILE A 223 5.22 4.29 29.62
CA ILE A 223 4.39 5.43 29.24
C ILE A 223 3.65 5.08 27.94
N LYS A 224 2.43 4.56 28.08
CA LYS A 224 1.56 4.27 26.92
C LYS A 224 1.12 5.57 26.25
N SER A 225 0.78 5.51 24.96
CA SER A 225 0.27 6.67 24.21
C SER A 225 -0.98 7.31 24.86
N SER A 226 -1.82 6.53 25.55
CA SER A 226 -2.96 7.04 26.31
C SER A 226 -2.54 7.96 27.47
N ALA A 227 -1.41 7.68 28.13
CA ALA A 227 -0.88 8.53 29.19
C ALA A 227 -0.33 9.85 28.62
N LEU A 228 0.32 9.81 27.44
CA LEU A 228 0.74 11.03 26.73
C LEU A 228 -0.45 11.92 26.38
N LYS A 229 -1.54 11.33 25.87
CA LYS A 229 -2.80 12.05 25.59
C LYS A 229 -3.39 12.69 26.84
N GLN A 230 -3.38 11.97 27.97
CA GLN A 230 -3.89 12.49 29.24
C GLN A 230 -3.02 13.65 29.75
N ALA A 231 -1.69 13.55 29.67
CA ALA A 231 -0.79 14.63 30.08
C ALA A 231 -0.95 15.87 29.20
N LEU A 232 -1.13 15.72 27.88
CA LEU A 232 -1.48 16.83 26.98
C LEU A 232 -2.78 17.54 27.40
N ARG A 233 -3.83 16.78 27.74
CA ARG A 233 -5.11 17.34 28.23
C ARG A 233 -4.95 18.10 29.55
N GLN A 234 -3.95 17.75 30.36
CA GLN A 234 -3.60 18.44 31.59
C GLN A 234 -2.62 19.60 31.37
N ASN A 235 -2.36 20.00 30.12
CA ASN A 235 -1.43 21.06 29.75
C ASN A 235 -0.01 20.83 30.31
N ASP A 236 0.43 19.57 30.38
CA ASP A 236 1.77 19.22 30.82
C ASP A 236 2.82 19.84 29.89
N LYS A 237 3.58 20.81 30.41
CA LYS A 237 4.57 21.57 29.64
C LYS A 237 5.69 20.68 29.10
N LEU A 238 6.16 19.70 29.88
CA LEU A 238 7.24 18.81 29.48
C LEU A 238 6.81 17.88 28.35
N VAL A 239 5.64 17.25 28.50
CA VAL A 239 5.10 16.35 27.47
C VAL A 239 4.80 17.14 26.19
N THR A 240 4.23 18.33 26.32
CA THR A 240 3.93 19.22 25.20
C THR A 240 5.21 19.60 24.44
N SER A 241 6.30 19.97 25.13
CA SER A 241 7.56 20.34 24.47
C SER A 241 8.20 19.15 23.75
N ILE A 242 8.19 17.97 24.35
CA ILE A 242 8.77 16.75 23.75
C ILE A 242 7.96 16.30 22.55
N LEU A 243 6.64 16.28 22.63
CA LEU A 243 5.77 15.94 21.49
C LEU A 243 5.89 16.97 20.36
N ARG A 244 6.09 18.25 20.68
CA ARG A 244 6.36 19.28 19.66
C ARG A 244 7.64 18.97 18.90
N ARG A 245 8.74 18.70 19.60
CA ARG A 245 10.02 18.31 18.98
C ARG A 245 9.86 17.05 18.11
N ALA A 246 9.18 16.03 18.61
CA ALA A 246 8.91 14.82 17.83
C ALA A 246 8.08 15.13 16.56
N SER A 247 7.10 16.03 16.66
CA SER A 247 6.28 16.47 15.51
C SER A 247 7.09 17.25 14.49
N GLU A 248 8.05 18.08 14.94
CA GLU A 248 8.95 18.80 14.04
C GLU A 248 9.84 17.84 13.25
N VAL A 249 10.44 16.86 13.93
CA VAL A 249 11.25 15.81 13.30
C VAL A 249 10.42 15.01 12.28
N LEU A 250 9.19 14.64 12.61
CA LEU A 250 8.28 13.97 11.68
C LEU A 250 7.90 14.85 10.48
N GLY A 251 7.72 16.16 10.70
CA GLY A 251 7.52 17.14 9.63
C GLY A 251 8.68 17.17 8.63
N TYR A 252 9.92 17.23 9.13
CA TYR A 252 11.11 17.17 8.27
C TYR A 252 11.26 15.82 7.57
N ALA A 253 10.90 14.71 8.22
CA ALA A 253 10.87 13.41 7.55
C ALA A 253 9.86 13.37 6.39
N CYS A 254 8.67 13.95 6.57
CA CYS A 254 7.70 14.09 5.49
C CYS A 254 8.22 14.96 4.35
N LEU A 255 8.90 16.07 4.67
CA LEU A 255 9.55 16.94 3.69
C LEU A 255 10.60 16.17 2.87
N THR A 256 11.45 15.39 3.54
CA THR A 256 12.43 14.50 2.89
C THR A 256 11.77 13.48 1.98
N ILE A 257 10.69 12.82 2.44
CA ILE A 257 9.93 11.86 1.62
C ILE A 257 9.38 12.53 0.37
N ARG A 258 8.85 13.75 0.47
CA ARG A 258 8.35 14.50 -0.70
C ARG A 258 9.45 14.81 -1.70
N HIS A 259 10.62 15.26 -1.23
CA HIS A 259 11.75 15.53 -2.13
C HIS A 259 12.24 14.28 -2.87
N LEU A 260 12.09 13.09 -2.27
CA LEU A 260 12.54 11.83 -2.87
C LEU A 260 11.48 11.17 -3.77
N LEU A 261 10.20 11.22 -3.38
CA LEU A 261 9.15 10.39 -3.97
C LEU A 261 7.95 11.19 -4.52
N ASP A 262 7.77 12.44 -4.07
CA ASP A 262 6.62 13.30 -4.36
C ASP A 262 5.25 12.55 -4.39
N PRO A 263 4.84 11.92 -3.28
CA PRO A 263 3.62 11.11 -3.27
C PRO A 263 2.35 11.98 -3.21
N GLU A 264 1.25 11.48 -3.77
CA GLU A 264 -0.05 12.15 -3.70
C GLU A 264 -0.59 12.21 -2.26
N VAL A 265 -0.26 11.23 -1.42
CA VAL A 265 -0.63 11.21 0.00
C VAL A 265 0.49 10.63 0.87
N ILE A 266 0.82 11.30 1.97
CA ILE A 266 1.54 10.72 3.11
C ILE A 266 0.53 10.45 4.22
N VAL A 267 0.35 9.18 4.58
CA VAL A 267 -0.53 8.75 5.67
C VAL A 267 0.29 8.56 6.94
N ILE A 268 -0.04 9.31 7.99
CA ILE A 268 0.64 9.24 9.28
C ILE A 268 -0.28 8.57 10.30
N GLY A 269 0.19 7.49 10.91
CA GLY A 269 -0.60 6.68 11.83
C GLY A 269 0.20 6.12 12.99
N GLY A 270 -0.32 5.05 13.60
CA GLY A 270 0.29 4.40 14.74
C GLY A 270 -0.17 4.99 16.08
N GLY A 271 -0.01 4.20 17.15
CA GLY A 271 -0.63 4.50 18.44
C GLY A 271 -0.26 5.85 19.06
N VAL A 272 0.89 6.44 18.72
CA VAL A 272 1.25 7.81 19.18
C VAL A 272 0.37 8.85 18.49
N VAL A 273 0.23 8.76 17.17
CA VAL A 273 -0.55 9.70 16.34
C VAL A 273 -2.04 9.47 16.55
N GLU A 274 -2.49 8.23 16.81
CA GLU A 274 -3.86 7.97 17.23
C GLU A 274 -4.21 8.66 18.55
N ALA A 275 -3.28 8.71 19.49
CA ALA A 275 -3.51 9.31 20.81
C ALA A 275 -3.35 10.84 20.79
N CYS A 276 -2.34 11.35 20.09
CA CYS A 276 -1.87 12.74 20.17
C CYS A 276 -1.96 13.50 18.83
N GLY A 277 -2.56 12.92 17.80
CA GLY A 277 -2.58 13.46 16.44
C GLY A 277 -3.19 14.85 16.31
N ASP A 278 -4.19 15.18 17.13
CA ASP A 278 -4.82 16.52 17.11
C ASP A 278 -3.80 17.63 17.43
N PHE A 279 -2.79 17.32 18.25
CA PHE A 279 -1.69 18.21 18.57
C PHE A 279 -0.54 18.12 17.55
N MET A 280 -0.19 16.90 17.14
CA MET A 280 1.00 16.64 16.32
C MET A 280 0.81 17.00 14.84
N MET A 281 -0.33 16.63 14.26
CA MET A 281 -0.58 16.77 12.80
C MET A 281 -0.45 18.22 12.31
N PRO A 282 -0.99 19.26 12.98
CA PRO A 282 -0.81 20.64 12.53
C PRO A 282 0.65 21.07 12.43
N VAL A 283 1.51 20.61 13.35
CA VAL A 283 2.95 20.93 13.33
C VAL A 283 3.64 20.21 12.18
N ILE A 284 3.32 18.93 11.98
CA ILE A 284 3.86 18.09 10.91
C ILE A 284 3.48 18.68 9.54
N GLU A 285 2.19 18.95 9.35
CA GLU A 285 1.63 19.50 8.11
C GLU A 285 2.28 20.83 7.77
N ARG A 286 2.35 21.76 8.73
CA ARG A 286 2.98 23.07 8.53
C ARG A 286 4.41 22.92 7.97
N ILE A 287 5.25 22.11 8.61
CA ILE A 287 6.66 21.94 8.20
C ILE A 287 6.75 21.26 6.84
N ALA A 288 5.97 20.20 6.65
CA ALA A 288 6.03 19.41 5.42
C ALA A 288 5.30 20.05 4.24
N MET A 289 4.60 21.17 4.43
CA MET A 289 4.04 22.01 3.37
C MET A 289 4.94 23.22 3.06
N HIS A 290 5.95 23.52 3.89
CA HIS A 290 6.93 24.55 3.60
C HIS A 290 7.92 24.08 2.50
N HIS A 291 7.49 24.13 1.25
CA HIS A 291 8.36 23.97 0.09
C HIS A 291 8.72 25.31 -0.52
N SER A 292 10.01 25.53 -0.74
CA SER A 292 10.56 26.78 -1.31
C SER A 292 10.91 26.65 -2.79
N VAL A 293 10.56 25.53 -3.43
CA VAL A 293 10.91 25.29 -4.84
C VAL A 293 9.88 25.98 -5.73
N GLN A 294 10.32 27.02 -6.44
CA GLN A 294 9.49 27.79 -7.35
C GLN A 294 8.98 26.93 -8.52
N GLY A 295 7.71 27.09 -8.89
CA GLY A 295 7.10 26.45 -10.07
C GLY A 295 6.52 25.04 -9.85
N ILE A 296 6.63 24.46 -8.66
CA ILE A 296 5.96 23.18 -8.33
C ILE A 296 4.48 23.43 -8.03
N GLY A 297 3.59 22.56 -8.53
CA GLY A 297 2.15 22.59 -8.30
C GLY A 297 1.76 22.31 -6.83
N HIS A 298 0.46 22.15 -6.57
CA HIS A 298 -0.04 21.87 -5.22
C HIS A 298 0.59 20.60 -4.64
N ALA A 299 1.21 20.74 -3.46
CA ALA A 299 1.82 19.62 -2.76
C ALA A 299 0.78 18.53 -2.46
N GLY A 300 1.19 17.26 -2.55
CA GLY A 300 0.37 16.11 -2.12
C GLY A 300 -0.14 16.26 -0.68
N ARG A 301 -1.12 15.47 -0.26
CA ARG A 301 -1.77 15.63 1.06
C ARG A 301 -1.00 14.92 2.16
N ILE A 302 -1.06 15.45 3.38
CA ILE A 302 -0.64 14.74 4.59
C ILE A 302 -1.91 14.43 5.36
N MET A 303 -2.12 13.17 5.67
CA MET A 303 -3.39 12.68 6.21
C MET A 303 -3.13 11.82 7.43
N ARG A 304 -3.95 11.97 8.47
CA ARG A 304 -3.98 11.00 9.55
C ARG A 304 -4.59 9.68 9.07
N SER A 305 -4.02 8.56 9.53
CA SER A 305 -4.57 7.21 9.35
C SER A 305 -6.03 7.15 9.80
N LYS A 306 -6.86 6.46 9.02
CA LYS A 306 -8.31 6.33 9.26
C LYS A 306 -8.72 4.99 9.85
N LEU A 307 -7.91 3.95 9.65
CA LEU A 307 -8.27 2.57 9.98
C LEU A 307 -7.78 2.14 11.37
N GLY A 308 -6.82 2.86 11.95
CA GLY A 308 -6.25 2.54 13.26
C GLY A 308 -5.75 1.10 13.33
N ASP A 309 -6.16 0.38 14.38
CA ASP A 309 -5.83 -1.04 14.62
C ASP A 309 -6.23 -1.97 13.45
N ASP A 310 -7.21 -1.61 12.61
CA ASP A 310 -7.69 -2.45 11.51
C ASP A 310 -6.84 -2.32 10.23
N ALA A 311 -5.94 -1.34 10.15
CA ALA A 311 -5.16 -1.06 8.94
C ALA A 311 -4.39 -2.29 8.45
N VAL A 312 -3.73 -2.99 9.37
CA VAL A 312 -2.84 -4.13 9.04
C VAL A 312 -3.65 -5.33 8.55
N VAL A 313 -4.74 -5.69 9.25
CA VAL A 313 -5.59 -6.83 8.86
C VAL A 313 -6.33 -6.57 7.54
N LEU A 314 -6.76 -5.33 7.29
CA LEU A 314 -7.34 -4.94 5.99
C LEU A 314 -6.31 -4.98 4.87
N GLY A 315 -5.07 -4.57 5.15
CA GLY A 315 -3.96 -4.73 4.21
C GLY A 315 -3.63 -6.18 3.89
N ALA A 316 -3.63 -7.04 4.91
CA ALA A 316 -3.44 -8.47 4.75
C ALA A 316 -4.52 -9.08 3.84
N VAL A 317 -5.78 -8.70 4.03
CA VAL A 317 -6.89 -9.09 3.14
C VAL A 317 -6.69 -8.55 1.73
N ALA A 318 -6.30 -7.29 1.56
CA ALA A 318 -6.01 -6.73 0.24
C ALA A 318 -4.93 -7.52 -0.51
N LEU A 319 -3.87 -7.96 0.20
CA LEU A 319 -2.84 -8.81 -0.36
C LEU A 319 -3.38 -10.21 -0.74
N ALA A 320 -4.19 -10.81 0.12
CA ALA A 320 -4.83 -12.11 -0.14
C ALA A 320 -5.72 -12.06 -1.40
N ILE A 321 -6.52 -11.00 -1.55
CA ILE A 321 -7.34 -10.75 -2.75
C ILE A 321 -6.47 -10.71 -4.01
N ARG A 322 -5.31 -10.02 -3.96
CA ARG A 322 -4.38 -9.96 -5.09
C ARG A 322 -3.82 -11.34 -5.43
N LYS A 323 -3.41 -12.12 -4.43
CA LYS A 323 -2.89 -13.48 -4.60
C LYS A 323 -3.87 -14.37 -5.39
N VAL A 324 -5.15 -14.40 -5.01
CA VAL A 324 -6.15 -15.27 -5.66
C VAL A 324 -6.73 -14.73 -6.96
N ARG A 325 -6.73 -13.41 -7.18
CA ARG A 325 -7.10 -12.83 -8.49
C ARG A 325 -6.02 -13.12 -9.55
N GLY A 326 -4.82 -13.47 -9.11
CA GLY A 326 -3.65 -13.70 -9.93
C GLY A 326 -3.12 -12.39 -10.47
N ASP A 327 -1.81 -12.33 -10.67
CA ASP A 327 -1.02 -11.20 -11.19
C ASP A 327 -1.30 -10.83 -12.65
N LYS A 328 -2.58 -10.80 -13.04
CA LYS A 328 -3.01 -10.25 -14.33
C LYS A 328 -2.78 -8.74 -14.43
N ASP A 329 -2.54 -8.06 -13.31
CA ASP A 329 -2.11 -6.65 -13.28
C ASP A 329 -0.58 -6.47 -13.09
N GLN A 330 0.16 -7.41 -12.50
CA GLN A 330 1.61 -7.21 -12.29
C GLN A 330 2.45 -7.40 -13.57
N ARG A 331 1.95 -8.12 -14.59
CA ARG A 331 2.58 -8.16 -15.94
C ARG A 331 2.12 -7.02 -16.86
N ALA A 332 1.69 -5.91 -16.30
CA ALA A 332 1.49 -4.65 -17.01
C ALA A 332 2.51 -3.56 -16.64
N ASP A 333 3.68 -3.99 -16.18
CA ASP A 333 4.84 -3.13 -15.91
C ASP A 333 5.78 -2.98 -17.11
N SER A 334 5.21 -2.69 -18.28
CA SER A 334 5.96 -1.89 -19.22
C SER A 334 5.10 -0.68 -19.49
N ARG A 335 5.65 0.51 -19.21
CA ARG A 335 5.21 1.75 -19.85
C ARG A 335 4.89 1.37 -21.28
N ALA A 336 3.63 1.54 -21.70
CA ALA A 336 3.24 1.16 -23.04
C ALA A 336 4.24 1.85 -23.98
N HIS A 337 4.96 1.05 -24.79
CA HIS A 337 6.11 1.56 -25.53
C HIS A 337 5.70 2.81 -26.31
N GLU A 338 6.55 3.83 -26.32
CA GLU A 338 6.36 4.92 -27.27
C GLU A 338 6.27 4.33 -28.67
N VAL A 339 5.26 4.80 -29.39
CA VAL A 339 4.99 4.37 -30.74
C VAL A 339 5.57 5.44 -31.65
N ALA A 340 6.47 5.06 -32.55
CA ALA A 340 7.03 5.97 -33.54
C ALA A 340 6.39 5.72 -34.91
N LEU A 341 6.18 6.78 -35.68
CA LEU A 341 5.79 6.70 -37.08
C LEU A 341 7.03 6.93 -37.95
N ARG A 342 7.32 6.01 -38.87
CA ARG A 342 8.38 6.18 -39.86
C ARG A 342 7.85 6.96 -41.08
N PRO A 343 8.75 7.60 -41.86
CA PRO A 343 8.38 8.32 -43.08
C PRO A 343 7.66 7.46 -44.13
N ASP A 344 7.94 6.16 -44.16
CA ASP A 344 7.27 5.17 -45.03
C ASP A 344 5.84 4.81 -44.54
N GLY A 345 5.35 5.48 -43.49
CA GLY A 345 4.05 5.26 -42.89
C GLY A 345 4.00 4.06 -41.95
N SER A 346 5.08 3.29 -41.76
CA SER A 346 5.11 2.15 -40.85
C SER A 346 5.20 2.59 -39.38
N VAL A 347 4.60 1.80 -38.49
CA VAL A 347 4.54 2.12 -37.07
C VAL A 347 5.49 1.21 -36.30
N VAL A 348 6.36 1.80 -35.48
CA VAL A 348 7.38 1.11 -34.69
C VAL A 348 6.96 1.05 -33.23
N VAL A 349 7.01 -0.14 -32.63
CA VAL A 349 6.65 -0.39 -31.23
C VAL A 349 7.82 -1.09 -30.55
N GLY A 350 8.44 -0.45 -29.56
CA GLY A 350 9.58 -1.04 -28.84
C GLY A 350 10.77 -1.37 -29.77
N GLY A 351 11.00 -0.56 -30.80
CA GLY A 351 12.09 -0.74 -31.77
C GLY A 351 11.77 -1.67 -32.95
N GLN A 352 10.64 -2.38 -32.95
CA GLN A 352 10.24 -3.26 -34.05
C GLN A 352 9.16 -2.61 -34.93
N ALA A 353 9.37 -2.61 -36.24
CA ALA A 353 8.37 -2.18 -37.21
C ALA A 353 7.21 -3.18 -37.23
N VAL A 354 5.99 -2.66 -37.15
CA VAL A 354 4.77 -3.46 -37.21
C VAL A 354 4.12 -3.28 -38.57
N THR A 355 3.98 -4.39 -39.30
CA THR A 355 3.33 -4.43 -40.61
C THR A 355 1.92 -5.02 -40.46
N GLY A 356 0.90 -4.26 -40.89
CA GLY A 356 -0.51 -4.67 -40.84
C GLY A 356 -1.25 -4.35 -39.53
N ASP A 357 -2.39 -5.02 -39.32
CA ASP A 357 -3.27 -4.76 -38.18
C ASP A 357 -2.71 -5.30 -36.86
N VAL A 358 -2.49 -4.39 -35.91
CA VAL A 358 -1.95 -4.71 -34.60
C VAL A 358 -2.77 -4.08 -33.48
N PHE A 359 -2.90 -4.81 -32.39
CA PHE A 359 -3.39 -4.28 -31.13
C PHE A 359 -2.26 -4.23 -30.10
N ILE A 360 -1.85 -3.02 -29.72
CA ILE A 360 -0.91 -2.76 -28.63
C ILE A 360 -1.73 -2.69 -27.34
N ARG A 361 -1.47 -3.63 -26.45
CA ARG A 361 -2.15 -3.71 -25.15
C ARG A 361 -1.66 -2.63 -24.18
N PRO A 362 -2.39 -2.40 -23.07
CA PRO A 362 -1.92 -1.52 -22.00
C PRO A 362 -0.57 -1.88 -21.37
N ASN A 363 -0.09 -3.11 -21.59
CA ASN A 363 1.22 -3.56 -21.16
C ASN A 363 2.28 -3.55 -22.29
N GLY A 364 2.13 -2.66 -23.28
CA GLY A 364 3.06 -2.50 -24.40
C GLY A 364 3.14 -3.66 -25.41
N LYS A 365 2.59 -4.85 -25.10
CA LYS A 365 2.68 -6.01 -26.00
C LYS A 365 1.85 -5.79 -27.26
N ALA A 366 2.53 -5.71 -28.40
CA ALA A 366 1.94 -5.75 -29.73
C ALA A 366 1.39 -7.16 -30.04
N LYS A 367 0.13 -7.24 -30.50
CA LYS A 367 -0.50 -8.49 -30.94
C LYS A 367 -1.09 -8.34 -32.34
N PRO A 368 -0.66 -9.13 -33.33
CA PRO A 368 -1.28 -9.14 -34.65
C PRO A 368 -2.76 -9.54 -34.59
N ARG A 369 -3.60 -8.91 -35.42
CA ARG A 369 -4.99 -9.34 -35.63
C ARG A 369 -5.03 -10.30 -36.81
N ARG A 370 -5.35 -11.58 -36.53
CA ARG A 370 -5.39 -12.65 -37.54
C ARG A 370 -6.56 -12.53 -38.55
N LYS A 371 -7.60 -11.76 -38.25
CA LYS A 371 -8.77 -11.50 -39.11
C LYS A 371 -9.26 -10.07 -38.90
N PRO A 372 -8.53 -9.08 -39.40
CA PRO A 372 -8.87 -7.69 -39.16
C PRO A 372 -10.15 -7.33 -39.92
N THR A 373 -11.13 -6.79 -39.19
CA THR A 373 -12.33 -6.21 -39.79
C THR A 373 -12.49 -4.80 -39.25
N GLY A 374 -13.09 -3.93 -40.06
CA GLY A 374 -13.52 -2.61 -39.64
C GLY A 374 -14.67 -2.63 -38.63
N LYS A 375 -15.39 -3.75 -38.51
CA LYS A 375 -16.55 -3.89 -37.63
C LYS A 375 -16.15 -4.43 -36.25
N ILE A 376 -16.14 -3.57 -35.24
CA ILE A 376 -15.86 -3.93 -33.85
C ILE A 376 -17.16 -4.37 -33.15
N GLY A 377 -17.32 -5.68 -32.96
CA GLY A 377 -18.42 -6.29 -32.20
C GLY A 377 -18.12 -6.50 -30.71
N LEU A 378 -19.11 -6.98 -29.95
CA LEU A 378 -19.02 -7.20 -28.50
C LEU A 378 -17.79 -8.02 -28.08
N LYS A 379 -17.53 -9.15 -28.74
CA LYS A 379 -16.39 -10.03 -28.40
C LYS A 379 -15.04 -9.31 -28.55
N GLU A 380 -14.91 -8.46 -29.57
CA GLU A 380 -13.70 -7.71 -29.82
C GLU A 380 -13.54 -6.55 -28.83
N ALA A 381 -14.62 -5.80 -28.55
CA ALA A 381 -14.62 -4.76 -27.52
C ALA A 381 -14.26 -5.32 -26.12
N VAL A 382 -14.80 -6.48 -25.74
CA VAL A 382 -14.43 -7.18 -24.49
C VAL A 382 -12.95 -7.59 -24.47
N LYS A 383 -12.39 -7.94 -25.64
CA LYS A 383 -10.97 -8.30 -25.77
C LYS A 383 -10.07 -7.07 -25.71
N MET A 384 -10.47 -5.97 -26.32
CA MET A 384 -9.74 -4.69 -26.34
C MET A 384 -9.65 -4.08 -24.93
N THR A 385 -10.63 -4.34 -24.08
CA THR A 385 -10.63 -3.88 -22.67
C THR A 385 -9.87 -4.80 -21.71
N LYS A 386 -9.21 -5.86 -22.21
CA LYS A 386 -8.31 -6.68 -21.37
C LYS A 386 -7.06 -5.88 -20.99
N GLY A 387 -6.72 -5.90 -19.71
CA GLY A 387 -5.67 -5.05 -19.16
C GLY A 387 -6.16 -3.65 -18.79
N HIS A 388 -7.48 -3.45 -18.70
CA HIS A 388 -8.14 -2.27 -18.14
C HIS A 388 -7.63 -0.92 -18.70
N PRO A 389 -7.59 -0.74 -20.04
CA PRO A 389 -7.34 0.58 -20.60
C PRO A 389 -8.46 1.53 -20.19
N GLN A 390 -8.10 2.74 -19.81
CA GLN A 390 -8.98 3.89 -19.66
C GLN A 390 -9.16 4.64 -20.99
N ALA A 391 -8.19 4.50 -21.90
CA ALA A 391 -8.24 5.06 -23.25
C ALA A 391 -7.84 4.01 -24.30
N ILE A 392 -8.54 3.98 -25.43
CA ILE A 392 -8.16 3.20 -26.60
C ILE A 392 -8.15 4.13 -27.79
N VAL A 393 -6.95 4.35 -28.34
CA VAL A 393 -6.77 5.08 -29.59
C VAL A 393 -6.82 4.08 -30.73
N ILE A 394 -7.56 4.39 -31.78
CA ILE A 394 -7.65 3.57 -32.99
C ILE A 394 -7.12 4.37 -34.16
N ALA A 395 -5.96 3.97 -34.66
CA ALA A 395 -5.37 4.44 -35.89
C ALA A 395 -6.06 3.76 -37.08
N ALA A 396 -6.69 4.52 -37.96
CA ALA A 396 -7.32 4.02 -39.16
C ALA A 396 -6.81 4.79 -40.40
N ASP A 397 -6.45 4.07 -41.47
CA ASP A 397 -5.98 4.71 -42.71
C ASP A 397 -7.10 5.48 -43.43
N LYS A 398 -8.34 4.99 -43.35
CA LYS A 398 -9.51 5.58 -44.00
C LYS A 398 -10.52 6.02 -42.94
N PRO A 399 -10.95 7.30 -42.93
CA PRO A 399 -12.06 7.74 -42.09
C PRO A 399 -13.30 6.88 -42.29
N GLY A 400 -14.02 6.54 -41.22
CA GLY A 400 -15.22 5.70 -41.27
C GLY A 400 -14.98 4.20 -41.50
N SER A 401 -13.73 3.75 -41.70
CA SER A 401 -13.42 2.31 -41.84
C SER A 401 -13.65 1.49 -40.56
N ILE A 402 -13.81 2.15 -39.41
CA ILE A 402 -14.11 1.51 -38.12
C ILE A 402 -15.56 1.79 -37.72
N VAL A 403 -16.34 0.72 -37.55
CA VAL A 403 -17.75 0.78 -37.11
C VAL A 403 -17.93 -0.08 -35.87
N PHE A 404 -18.53 0.49 -34.83
CA PHE A 404 -18.88 -0.24 -33.60
C PHE A 404 -20.35 -0.64 -33.60
N THR A 405 -20.63 -1.88 -33.18
CA THR A 405 -22.01 -2.29 -32.86
C THR A 405 -22.48 -1.63 -31.55
N ASP A 406 -23.79 -1.53 -31.33
CA ASP A 406 -24.34 -0.94 -30.10
C ASP A 406 -23.89 -1.69 -28.84
N ALA A 407 -23.88 -3.02 -28.90
CA ALA A 407 -23.35 -3.86 -27.82
C ALA A 407 -21.86 -3.57 -27.52
N ALA A 408 -21.05 -3.26 -28.54
CA ALA A 408 -19.66 -2.88 -28.35
C ALA A 408 -19.55 -1.50 -27.67
N ARG A 409 -20.35 -0.52 -28.08
CA ARG A 409 -20.39 0.82 -27.45
C ARG A 409 -20.88 0.73 -26.01
N ALA A 410 -21.88 -0.09 -25.72
CA ALA A 410 -22.42 -0.30 -24.39
C ALA A 410 -21.34 -0.85 -23.44
N ILE A 411 -20.64 -1.92 -23.81
CA ILE A 411 -19.61 -2.52 -22.94
C ILE A 411 -18.38 -1.61 -22.75
N LEU A 412 -18.03 -0.78 -23.74
CA LEU A 412 -16.94 0.19 -23.61
C LEU A 412 -17.32 1.31 -22.63
N ARG A 413 -18.55 1.83 -22.71
CA ARG A 413 -19.10 2.81 -21.78
C ARG A 413 -19.23 2.26 -20.35
N GLU A 414 -19.79 1.06 -20.19
CA GLU A 414 -19.90 0.37 -18.90
C GLU A 414 -18.53 0.20 -18.21
N ARG A 415 -17.48 -0.01 -19.01
CA ARG A 415 -16.10 -0.16 -18.52
C ARG A 415 -15.33 1.16 -18.39
N GLY A 416 -15.97 2.30 -18.63
CA GLY A 416 -15.36 3.62 -18.53
C GLY A 416 -14.20 3.85 -19.51
N VAL A 417 -14.26 3.23 -20.70
CA VAL A 417 -13.18 3.30 -21.69
C VAL A 417 -13.49 4.35 -22.74
N ASN A 418 -12.63 5.37 -22.81
CA ASN A 418 -12.69 6.39 -23.86
C ASN A 418 -12.07 5.85 -25.14
N VAL A 419 -12.79 5.97 -26.26
CA VAL A 419 -12.32 5.48 -27.56
C VAL A 419 -12.29 6.61 -28.56
N SER A 420 -11.13 6.79 -29.21
CA SER A 420 -10.95 7.73 -30.31
C SER A 420 -10.55 6.98 -31.58
N VAL A 421 -11.08 7.40 -32.73
CA VAL A 421 -10.69 6.89 -34.04
C VAL A 421 -10.07 8.05 -34.80
N LEU A 422 -8.79 7.92 -35.16
CA LEU A 422 -7.98 9.01 -35.72
C LEU A 422 -7.16 8.50 -36.92
N PRO A 423 -6.77 9.40 -37.85
CA PRO A 423 -5.74 9.09 -38.85
C PRO A 423 -4.44 8.64 -38.17
N VAL A 424 -3.68 7.76 -38.83
CA VAL A 424 -2.51 7.09 -38.21
C VAL A 424 -1.55 8.04 -37.51
N ALA A 425 -1.15 9.15 -38.16
CA ALA A 425 -0.24 10.13 -37.55
C ALA A 425 -0.79 10.74 -36.24
N ARG A 426 -2.05 11.21 -36.28
CA ARG A 426 -2.73 11.80 -35.11
C ARG A 426 -3.01 10.76 -34.02
N ALA A 427 -3.26 9.51 -34.41
CA ALA A 427 -3.43 8.42 -33.47
C ALA A 427 -2.14 8.11 -32.70
N VAL A 428 -0.98 8.15 -33.36
CA VAL A 428 0.33 7.96 -32.71
C VAL A 428 0.61 9.10 -31.73
N GLU A 429 0.41 10.35 -32.14
CA GLU A 429 0.53 11.53 -31.25
C GLU A 429 -0.40 11.41 -30.04
N ALA A 430 -1.70 11.16 -30.26
CA ALA A 430 -2.69 11.05 -29.19
C ALA A 430 -2.39 9.86 -28.26
N TYR A 431 -1.89 8.75 -28.80
CA TYR A 431 -1.47 7.62 -27.99
C TYR A 431 -0.28 7.96 -27.11
N ASN A 432 0.76 8.61 -27.65
CA ASN A 432 1.95 8.95 -26.86
C ASN A 432 1.65 10.04 -25.81
N ALA A 433 0.75 10.97 -26.11
CA ALA A 433 0.34 12.04 -25.20
C ALA A 433 -0.64 11.59 -24.09
N GLU A 434 -1.28 10.43 -24.24
CA GLU A 434 -2.27 9.94 -23.28
C GLU A 434 -1.60 9.50 -21.97
N THR A 435 -1.91 10.19 -20.87
CA THR A 435 -1.33 9.94 -19.54
C THR A 435 -2.06 8.84 -18.78
N ARG A 436 -3.28 8.48 -19.18
CA ARG A 436 -4.07 7.38 -18.60
C ARG A 436 -3.61 6.02 -19.15
N ARG A 437 -4.07 4.94 -18.53
CA ARG A 437 -3.78 3.57 -19.01
C ARG A 437 -4.38 3.38 -20.41
N ARG A 438 -3.53 3.14 -21.41
CA ARG A 438 -3.91 3.29 -22.83
C ARG A 438 -3.63 2.06 -23.68
N ALA A 439 -4.39 1.88 -24.76
CA ALA A 439 -4.13 0.89 -25.79
C ALA A 439 -4.19 1.54 -27.18
N LEU A 440 -3.47 0.97 -28.16
CA LEU A 440 -3.51 1.40 -29.54
C LEU A 440 -3.98 0.24 -30.42
N LEU A 441 -5.00 0.49 -31.22
CA LEU A 441 -5.37 -0.39 -32.33
C LEU A 441 -4.92 0.27 -33.63
N ILE A 442 -4.15 -0.42 -34.45
CA ILE A 442 -3.84 0.02 -35.81
C ILE A 442 -4.64 -0.84 -36.77
N HIS A 443 -5.47 -0.18 -37.57
CA HIS A 443 -6.25 -0.78 -38.63
C HIS A 443 -5.81 -0.23 -39.98
N ARG A 444 -5.22 -1.11 -40.78
CA ARG A 444 -4.87 -0.87 -42.17
C ARG A 444 -5.98 -1.47 -43.03
N ALA A 445 -6.76 -0.61 -43.69
CA ALA A 445 -7.79 -1.09 -44.60
C ALA A 445 -7.09 -1.86 -45.73
N ARG A 446 -7.44 -3.14 -45.93
CA ARG A 446 -6.97 -3.88 -47.11
C ARG A 446 -7.61 -3.22 -48.33
N THR A 447 -6.77 -2.82 -49.29
CA THR A 447 -7.19 -2.42 -50.64
C THR A 447 -7.96 -3.55 -51.30
#